data_AF-A0A094RVE8-F1
#
_entry.id   AF-A0A094RVE8-F1
#
_cell.length_a   1.000
_cell.length_b   1.000
_cell.length_c   1.000
_cell.angle_alpha   90.00
_cell.angle_beta   90.00
_cell.angle_gamma   90.00
#
_symmetry.space_group_name_H-M   'P 1'
#
loop_
_entity.id
_entity.type
_entity.pdbx_description
1 polymer ?
#
loop_
_entity_poly.entity_id
_entity_poly.type
_entity_poly.pdbx_seq_one_letter_code
_entity_poly.pdbx_strand_id
1 'polypeptide(L)' 'MPKQIDIPTCFVCRSSELEIVLNKELGPMTHCGECGFAWLSSLADEEIESTYIQTIAS' A
#
# COMPACT_ATOMS: atom_id res chain seq x y z
N MET A 1 14.45 22.42 3.97
CA MET A 1 13.80 22.03 2.69
C MET A 1 12.70 21.05 3.05
N PRO A 2 11.42 21.31 2.72
CA PRO A 2 10.37 20.33 2.96
C PRO A 2 10.64 19.10 2.09
N LYS A 3 10.66 17.91 2.70
CA LYS A 3 10.67 16.65 1.95
C LYS A 3 9.32 16.54 1.25
N GLN A 4 9.32 16.40 -0.07
CA GLN A 4 8.10 16.03 -0.80
C GLN A 4 7.73 14.62 -0.35
N ILE A 5 6.56 14.47 0.26
CA ILE A 5 5.99 13.17 0.58
C ILE A 5 5.20 12.78 -0.67
N ASP A 6 5.75 11.87 -1.46
CA ASP A 6 5.02 11.31 -2.59
C ASP A 6 3.98 10.33 -2.04
N ILE A 7 2.71 10.65 -2.25
CA ILE A 7 1.61 9.79 -1.82
C ILE A 7 1.54 8.63 -2.81
N PRO A 8 1.54 7.36 -2.35
CA PRO A 8 1.45 6.21 -3.24
C PRO A 8 0.11 6.25 -4.00
N THR A 9 0.18 6.06 -5.32
CA THR A 9 -0.99 6.03 -6.20
C THR A 9 -0.96 4.77 -7.05
N CYS A 10 -2.13 4.33 -7.50
CA CYS A 10 -2.25 3.20 -8.40
C CYS A 10 -1.47 3.47 -9.69
N PHE A 11 -0.57 2.55 -10.05
CA PHE A 11 0.19 2.68 -11.30
C PHE A 11 -0.71 2.75 -12.54
N VAL A 12 -1.86 2.09 -12.51
CA VAL A 12 -2.78 1.96 -13.65
C VAL A 12 -3.71 3.16 -13.76
N CYS A 13 -4.50 3.45 -12.73
CA CYS A 13 -5.54 4.49 -12.79
C CYS A 13 -5.17 5.79 -12.06
N ARG A 14 -4.00 5.86 -11.41
CA ARG A 14 -3.53 6.99 -10.59
C ARG A 14 -4.41 7.34 -9.40
N SER A 15 -5.38 6.49 -9.05
CA SER A 15 -6.18 6.63 -7.84
C SER A 15 -5.31 6.53 -6.58
N SER A 16 -5.67 7.31 -5.56
CA SER A 16 -5.13 7.23 -4.21
C SER A 16 -5.88 6.23 -3.31
N GLU A 17 -6.98 5.64 -3.79
CA GLU A 17 -7.78 4.63 -3.07
C GLU A 17 -7.08 3.26 -3.15
N LEU A 18 -6.06 3.11 -2.30
CA LEU A 18 -5.25 1.91 -2.15
C LEU A 18 -5.52 1.23 -0.81
N GLU A 19 -5.66 -0.08 -0.85
CA GLU A 19 -5.90 -0.95 0.31
C GLU A 19 -4.79 -1.97 0.44
N ILE A 20 -4.44 -2.35 1.67
CA ILE A 20 -3.53 -3.45 1.93
C ILE A 20 -4.35 -4.69 2.27
N VAL A 21 -4.20 -5.73 1.45
CA VAL A 21 -4.88 -7.02 1.61
C VAL A 21 -3.86 -8.11 1.87
N LEU A 22 -4.13 -8.99 2.84
CA LEU A 22 -3.25 -10.10 3.16
C LEU A 22 -3.67 -11.35 2.39
N ASN A 23 -2.85 -11.79 1.45
CA ASN A 23 -3.03 -13.07 0.77
C ASN A 23 -2.32 -14.18 1.56
N LYS A 24 -3.02 -15.30 1.81
CA LYS A 24 -2.48 -16.41 2.62
C LYS A 24 -1.30 -17.14 1.97
N GLU A 25 -1.20 -17.10 0.64
CA GLU A 25 -0.16 -17.80 -0.13
C GLU A 25 0.98 -16.86 -0.53
N LEU A 26 0.67 -15.58 -0.78
CA LEU A 26 1.60 -14.61 -1.34
C LEU A 26 2.05 -13.51 -0.36
N GLY A 27 1.38 -13.37 0.78
CA GLY A 27 1.66 -12.32 1.76
C GLY A 27 0.90 -11.00 1.49
N PRO A 28 1.39 -9.87 2.03
CA PRO A 28 0.71 -8.58 1.88
C PRO A 28 0.75 -8.11 0.42
N MET A 29 -0.39 -7.62 -0.04
CA MET A 29 -0.59 -7.08 -1.37
C MET A 29 -1.25 -5.71 -1.26
N THR A 30 -0.87 -4.80 -2.14
CA THR A 30 -1.57 -3.53 -2.31
C THR A 30 -2.59 -3.70 -3.43
N HIS A 31 -3.84 -3.34 -3.16
CA HIS A 31 -4.99 -3.45 -4.04
C HIS A 31 -5.58 -2.06 -4.29
N CYS A 32 -5.88 -1.72 -5.54
CA CYS A 32 -6.58 -0.49 -5.88
C CYS A 32 -8.09 -0.73 -5.88
N GLY A 33 -8.81 -0.03 -5.01
CA GLY A 33 -10.27 -0.14 -4.88
C GLY A 33 -11.05 0.32 -6.12
N GLU A 34 -10.45 1.17 -6.97
CA GLU A 34 -11.12 1.70 -8.16
C GLU A 34 -10.99 0.82 -9.41
N CYS A 35 -9.77 0.38 -9.74
CA CYS A 35 -9.53 -0.38 -10.98
C CYS A 35 -9.28 -1.88 -10.75
N GLY A 36 -9.17 -2.31 -9.49
CA GLY A 36 -8.91 -3.71 -9.13
C GLY A 36 -7.46 -4.16 -9.36
N PHE A 37 -6.57 -3.27 -9.78
CA PHE A 37 -5.15 -3.59 -9.94
C PHE A 37 -4.53 -3.94 -8.58
N ALA A 38 -3.80 -5.04 -8.50
CA ALA A 38 -3.11 -5.47 -7.29
C ALA A 38 -1.66 -5.86 -7.56
N TRP A 39 -0.78 -5.58 -6.61
CA TRP A 39 0.63 -5.94 -6.66
C TRP A 39 1.13 -6.40 -5.29
N LEU A 40 2.21 -7.18 -5.27
CA LEU A 40 2.83 -7.61 -4.02
C LEU A 40 3.44 -6.39 -3.33
N SER A 41 3.08 -6.19 -2.06
CA SER A 41 3.71 -5.16 -1.24
C SER A 41 5.09 -5.69 -0.86
N SER A 42 6.12 -5.32 -1.62
CA SER A 42 7.49 -5.60 -1.23
C SER A 42 7.78 -4.84 0.07
N LEU A 43 8.09 -5.57 1.15
CA LEU A 43 8.73 -5.02 2.35
C LEU A 43 10.12 -4.39 2.07
N ALA A 44 10.54 -4.36 0.80
CA ALA A 44 11.82 -3.87 0.31
C ALA A 44 11.74 -2.43 -0.24
N ASP A 45 10.59 -1.75 -0.11
CA ASP A 45 10.62 -0.28 -0.12
C ASP A 45 11.20 0.15 1.23
N GLU A 46 12.52 0.27 1.30
CA GLU A 46 13.31 0.72 2.47
C GLU A 46 12.91 2.12 2.98
N GLU A 47 11.86 2.74 2.42
CA GLU A 47 11.27 4.00 2.86
C GLU A 47 9.92 3.83 3.59
N ILE A 48 9.41 2.60 3.79
CA ILE A 48 8.37 2.35 4.78
C ILE A 48 9.04 2.10 6.13
N GLU A 49 9.73 3.12 6.66
CA GLU A 49 10.12 3.15 8.07
C GLU A 49 8.84 3.14 8.93
N SER A 50 8.44 1.93 9.30
CA SER A 50 7.61 1.57 10.45
C SER A 50 6.66 2.65 10.96
N THR A 51 5.47 2.73 10.37
CA THR A 51 4.29 2.98 11.21
C THR A 51 3.15 2.10 10.69
N TYR A 52 3.34 0.78 10.79
CA TYR A 52 2.25 -0.17 10.65
C TYR A 52 1.37 -0.08 11.91
N ILE A 53 0.46 0.89 11.96
CA ILE A 53 -0.58 0.92 12.99
C ILE A 53 -1.61 -0.13 12.60
N GLN A 54 -1.49 -1.34 13.16
CA GLN A 54 -2.62 -2.25 13.20
C GLN A 54 -3.64 -1.67 14.17
N THR A 55 -4.59 -0.88 13.67
CA THR A 55 -5.81 -0.58 14.43
C THR A 55 -6.68 -1.82 14.40
N ILE A 56 -6.49 -2.68 15.39
CA ILE A 56 -7.49 -3.69 15.76
C ILE A 56 -8.63 -2.91 16.41
N ALA A 57 -9.70 -2.68 15.66
CA ALA A 57 -10.95 -2.24 16.25
C ALA A 57 -11.51 -3.41 17.09
N SER A 58 -11.62 -3.19 18.40
CA SER A 58 -12.29 -4.08 19.37
C SER A 58 -13.81 -4.06 19.22
#